data_AF-A0A8K1MD32-F1
#
_entry.id   AF-A0A8K1MD32-F1
#
_cell.length_a   1.000
_cell.length_b   1.000
_cell.length_c   1.000
_cell.angle_alpha   90.00
_cell.angle_beta   90.00
_cell.angle_gamma   90.00
#
_symmetry.space_group_name_H-M   'P 1'
#
loop_
_entity.id
_entity.type
_entity.pdbx_description
1 polymer ?
#
loop_
_entity_poly.entity_id
_entity_poly.type
_entity_poly.pdbx_seq_one_letter_code
_entity_poly.pdbx_strand_id
1 'polypeptide(L)'
;MEFPLPVGHQFLPTDKELVSYYLFNKLFTQTHPSNDLEMSLIFDLYGSFEPWEIWQLHGGDNLKDDQALCFFTSLNKVSVNGSRIYRRVGSGTWAREDSGNKIKARNVVGFKERFSYKNQHSPHDDACIMHEFAIHSAPDDIVLCQIKKNPRSSEKKRKLKDVIFKQSKHCKFTVPIPIQTL
;
A
#
# COMPACT_ATOMS: atom_id res chain seq x y z
N MET A 1 -6.88 0.61 -26.57
CA MET A 1 -5.51 0.67 -27.15
C MET A 1 -4.65 1.23 -26.04
N GLU A 2 -3.86 0.41 -25.36
CA GLU A 2 -2.95 0.89 -24.32
C GLU A 2 -1.94 1.86 -24.95
N PHE A 3 -1.84 3.07 -24.43
CA PHE A 3 -0.69 3.93 -24.69
C PHE A 3 0.34 3.59 -23.62
N PRO A 4 1.30 2.68 -23.87
CA PRO A 4 2.40 2.49 -22.95
C PRO A 4 3.11 3.83 -22.79
N LEU A 5 3.29 4.26 -21.54
CA LEU A 5 4.12 5.42 -21.24
C LEU A 5 5.47 5.25 -21.95
N PRO A 6 6.02 6.28 -22.60
CA PRO A 6 7.30 6.20 -23.28
C PRO A 6 8.34 5.58 -22.35
N VAL A 7 9.18 4.67 -22.87
CA VAL A 7 10.25 4.04 -22.09
C VAL A 7 11.07 5.12 -21.38
N GLY A 8 10.99 5.14 -20.04
CA GLY A 8 11.61 6.14 -19.17
C GLY A 8 10.65 7.07 -18.42
N HIS A 9 9.38 7.17 -18.82
CA HIS A 9 8.36 7.90 -18.06
C HIS A 9 7.70 6.97 -17.04
N GLN A 10 8.06 7.14 -15.77
CA GLN A 10 7.38 6.48 -14.67
C GLN A 10 6.23 7.35 -14.18
N PHE A 11 5.07 6.75 -13.97
CA PHE A 11 3.95 7.43 -13.31
C PHE A 11 4.34 7.72 -11.85
N LEU A 12 4.83 8.93 -11.60
CA LEU A 12 5.29 9.42 -10.30
C LEU A 12 4.58 10.73 -9.94
N PRO A 13 3.23 10.73 -9.85
CA PRO A 13 2.49 11.93 -9.53
C PRO A 13 2.84 12.41 -8.12
N THR A 14 2.98 13.73 -7.98
CA THR A 14 3.12 14.37 -6.69
C THR A 14 1.82 14.28 -5.89
N ASP A 15 1.90 14.39 -4.55
CA ASP A 15 0.73 14.45 -3.66
C ASP A 15 -0.29 15.51 -4.12
N LYS A 16 0.20 16.61 -4.68
CA LYS A 16 -0.63 17.69 -5.25
C LYS A 16 -1.35 17.22 -6.52
N GLU A 17 -0.65 16.64 -7.48
CA GLU A 17 -1.26 16.16 -8.73
C GLU A 17 -2.29 15.07 -8.49
N LEU A 18 -2.01 14.14 -7.57
CA LEU A 18 -2.96 13.11 -7.15
C LEU A 18 -4.31 13.69 -6.73
N VAL A 19 -4.30 14.78 -5.96
CA VAL A 19 -5.52 15.41 -5.46
C VAL A 19 -6.12 16.37 -6.48
N SER A 20 -5.34 17.36 -6.94
CA SER A 20 -5.87 18.48 -7.72
C SER A 20 -6.13 18.15 -9.19
N TYR A 21 -5.58 17.04 -9.69
CA TYR A 21 -5.78 16.59 -11.06
C TYR A 21 -6.52 15.25 -11.10
N TYR A 22 -5.93 14.18 -10.57
CA TYR A 22 -6.50 12.83 -10.71
C TYR A 22 -7.82 12.66 -9.94
N LEU A 23 -7.80 12.89 -8.63
CA LEU A 23 -9.00 12.72 -7.79
C LEU A 23 -10.06 13.79 -8.08
N PHE A 24 -9.64 15.03 -8.34
CA PHE A 24 -10.56 16.10 -8.72
C PHE A 24 -11.32 15.77 -10.01
N ASN A 25 -10.60 15.35 -11.06
CA ASN A 25 -11.23 14.98 -12.32
C ASN A 25 -12.16 13.77 -12.12
N LYS A 26 -11.73 12.76 -11.36
CA LYS A 26 -12.56 11.59 -11.05
C LYS A 26 -13.93 11.95 -10.44
N LEU A 27 -13.96 12.95 -9.56
CA LEU A 27 -15.16 13.36 -8.83
C LEU A 27 -16.02 14.38 -9.56
N PHE A 28 -15.41 15.35 -10.25
CA PHE A 28 -16.11 16.54 -10.73
C PHE A 28 -16.17 16.67 -12.24
N THR A 29 -15.32 15.97 -12.98
CA THR A 29 -15.41 15.97 -14.44
C THR A 29 -16.17 14.73 -14.88
N GLN A 30 -17.36 14.92 -15.47
CA GLN A 30 -18.08 13.87 -16.20
C GLN A 30 -17.37 13.54 -17.53
N THR A 31 -16.03 13.49 -17.53
CA THR A 31 -15.32 12.85 -18.62
C THR A 31 -15.81 11.41 -18.60
N HIS A 32 -16.50 11.00 -19.67
CA HIS A 32 -16.64 9.58 -19.99
C HIS A 32 -15.30 8.90 -19.69
N PRO A 33 -15.28 7.66 -19.16
CA PRO A 33 -14.04 6.91 -19.01
C PRO A 33 -13.50 6.62 -20.42
N SER A 34 -12.93 7.61 -21.06
CA SER A 34 -12.34 7.56 -22.40
C SER A 34 -10.85 7.27 -22.32
N ASN A 35 -10.27 7.30 -21.12
CA ASN A 35 -8.92 6.84 -20.86
C ASN A 35 -8.96 5.48 -20.16
N ASP A 36 -8.55 4.44 -20.89
CA ASP A 36 -8.32 3.07 -20.37
C ASP A 36 -7.47 3.08 -19.07
N LEU A 37 -6.58 4.08 -18.94
CA LEU A 37 -5.73 4.31 -17.77
C LEU A 37 -6.53 4.69 -16.50
N GLU A 38 -7.66 5.37 -16.60
CA GLU A 38 -8.43 5.77 -15.42
C GLU A 38 -9.33 4.63 -14.90
N MET A 39 -9.79 3.75 -15.81
CA MET A 39 -10.53 2.53 -15.44
C MET A 39 -9.63 1.51 -14.76
N SER A 40 -8.37 1.35 -15.22
CA SER A 40 -7.42 0.41 -14.60
C SER A 40 -7.01 0.80 -13.17
N LEU A 41 -7.29 2.04 -12.75
CA LEU A 41 -7.05 2.52 -11.40
C LEU A 41 -8.24 2.26 -10.46
N ILE A 42 -9.38 1.73 -10.88
CA ILE A 42 -10.51 1.48 -9.95
C ILE A 42 -10.34 0.11 -9.28
N PHE A 43 -10.22 0.07 -7.95
CA PHE A 43 -10.12 -1.19 -7.19
C PHE A 43 -10.68 -1.03 -5.76
N ASP A 44 -11.39 -2.04 -5.25
CA ASP A 44 -11.86 -2.06 -3.87
C ASP A 44 -10.74 -2.50 -2.91
N LEU A 45 -10.07 -1.52 -2.29
CA LEU A 45 -8.98 -1.75 -1.35
C LEU A 45 -9.43 -2.11 0.06
N TYR A 46 -10.74 -2.05 0.31
CA TYR A 46 -11.38 -2.37 1.57
C TYR A 46 -12.23 -3.64 1.47
N GLY A 47 -12.08 -4.38 0.36
CA GLY A 47 -12.76 -5.63 0.09
C GLY A 47 -12.02 -6.87 0.62
N SER A 48 -12.11 -7.96 -0.12
CA SER A 48 -11.58 -9.27 0.30
C SER A 48 -10.09 -9.46 0.04
N PHE A 49 -9.51 -8.75 -0.93
CA PHE A 49 -8.11 -8.94 -1.33
C PHE A 49 -7.15 -8.27 -0.35
N GLU A 50 -6.23 -9.04 0.21
CA GLU A 50 -5.23 -8.53 1.12
C GLU A 50 -4.11 -7.78 0.36
N PRO A 51 -3.41 -6.83 0.98
CA PRO A 51 -2.55 -5.90 0.25
C PRO A 51 -1.39 -6.55 -0.51
N TRP A 52 -0.89 -7.70 -0.03
CA TRP A 52 0.12 -8.46 -0.78
C TRP A 52 -0.46 -9.16 -2.01
N GLU A 53 -1.73 -9.57 -1.97
CA GLU A 53 -2.41 -10.19 -3.12
C GLU A 53 -2.61 -9.15 -4.21
N ILE A 54 -3.08 -7.96 -3.84
CA ILE A 54 -3.18 -6.80 -4.74
C ILE A 54 -1.81 -6.48 -5.33
N TRP A 55 -0.75 -6.48 -4.51
CA TRP A 55 0.61 -6.25 -5.00
C TRP A 55 1.03 -7.29 -6.05
N GLN A 56 0.77 -8.58 -5.82
CA GLN A 56 1.09 -9.65 -6.77
C GLN A 56 0.27 -9.55 -8.07
N LEU A 57 -1.02 -9.23 -7.97
CA LEU A 57 -1.92 -9.05 -9.12
C LEU A 57 -1.46 -7.95 -10.08
N HIS A 58 -0.84 -6.88 -9.55
CA HIS A 58 -0.47 -5.70 -10.31
C HIS A 58 1.05 -5.56 -10.58
N GLY A 59 1.76 -6.69 -10.64
CA GLY A 59 3.16 -6.75 -11.09
C GLY A 59 4.13 -7.38 -10.10
N GLY A 60 3.74 -7.53 -8.83
CA GLY A 60 4.47 -8.30 -7.85
C GLY A 60 5.92 -7.86 -7.69
N ASP A 61 6.86 -8.80 -7.83
CA ASP A 61 8.29 -8.53 -7.70
C ASP A 61 8.93 -7.87 -8.94
N ASN A 62 8.17 -7.67 -10.02
CA ASN A 62 8.64 -6.89 -11.16
C ASN A 62 8.53 -5.37 -10.93
N LEU A 63 7.79 -4.95 -9.89
CA LEU A 63 7.69 -3.56 -9.48
C LEU A 63 8.96 -3.16 -8.72
N LYS A 64 9.46 -1.95 -8.98
CA LYS A 64 10.59 -1.39 -8.22
C LYS A 64 10.19 -1.14 -6.77
N ASP A 65 11.16 -1.17 -5.85
CA ASP A 65 10.91 -0.97 -4.41
C ASP A 65 10.31 0.41 -4.07
N ASP A 66 10.56 1.43 -4.91
CA ASP A 66 10.02 2.78 -4.78
C ASP A 66 8.70 3.01 -5.53
N GLN A 67 8.27 2.02 -6.32
CA GLN A 67 7.04 2.11 -7.09
C GLN A 67 5.82 1.96 -6.18
N ALA A 68 4.75 2.69 -6.48
CA ALA A 68 3.47 2.57 -5.81
C ALA A 68 2.39 2.16 -6.81
N LEU A 69 1.49 1.29 -6.37
CA LEU A 69 0.24 1.02 -7.06
C LEU A 69 -0.76 2.08 -6.67
N CYS A 70 -1.44 2.69 -7.64
CA CYS A 70 -2.42 3.75 -7.41
C CYS A 70 -3.81 3.22 -7.71
N PHE A 71 -4.78 3.49 -6.84
CA PHE A 71 -6.17 3.09 -7.05
C PHE A 71 -7.17 4.15 -6.56
N PHE A 72 -8.28 4.31 -7.27
CA PHE A 72 -9.50 4.90 -6.76
C PHE A 72 -10.32 3.84 -6.03
N THR A 73 -10.78 4.16 -4.83
CA THR A 73 -11.57 3.25 -4.01
C THR A 73 -12.68 4.00 -3.29
N SER A 74 -13.82 3.32 -3.10
CA SER A 74 -14.95 3.87 -2.36
C SER A 74 -14.77 3.63 -0.88
N LEU A 75 -15.10 4.61 -0.05
CA LEU A 75 -15.02 4.48 1.40
C LEU A 75 -16.27 3.82 1.97
N ASN A 76 -16.09 2.67 2.61
CA ASN A 76 -17.15 1.96 3.31
C ASN A 76 -17.39 2.58 4.69
N LYS A 77 -18.36 3.48 4.82
CA LYS A 77 -18.72 4.08 6.11
C LYS A 77 -19.38 3.06 7.04
N VAL A 78 -19.01 3.09 8.33
CA VAL A 78 -19.61 2.23 9.36
C VAL A 78 -21.08 2.58 9.60
N SER A 79 -21.47 3.82 9.36
CA SER A 79 -22.86 4.28 9.41
C SER A 79 -23.11 5.34 8.34
N VAL A 80 -24.38 5.47 7.91
CA VAL A 80 -24.79 6.34 6.79
C VAL A 80 -24.31 7.80 6.95
N ASN A 81 -24.36 8.33 8.18
CA ASN A 81 -23.93 9.70 8.50
C ASN A 81 -22.62 9.75 9.30
N GLY A 82 -21.91 8.62 9.41
CA GLY A 82 -20.69 8.52 10.18
C GLY A 82 -19.45 8.91 9.38
N SER A 83 -18.44 9.43 10.08
CA SER A 83 -17.10 9.68 9.51
C SER A 83 -16.15 8.50 9.66
N ARG A 84 -16.54 7.47 10.43
CA ARG A 84 -15.70 6.27 10.63
C ARG A 84 -15.84 5.35 9.42
N ILE A 85 -14.70 5.01 8.83
CA ILE A 85 -14.61 4.08 7.71
C ILE A 85 -14.26 2.68 8.23
N TYR A 86 -14.93 1.67 7.70
CA TYR A 86 -14.61 0.26 7.91
C TYR A 86 -13.38 -0.10 7.09
N ARG A 87 -12.27 -0.33 7.79
CA ARG A 87 -10.95 -0.58 7.19
C ARG A 87 -10.43 -1.99 7.47
N ARG A 88 -11.31 -2.99 7.63
CA ARG A 88 -10.90 -4.40 7.56
C ARG A 88 -10.76 -4.80 6.09
N VAL A 89 -9.80 -5.66 5.80
CA VAL A 89 -9.49 -6.13 4.46
C VAL A 89 -9.01 -7.57 4.55
N GLY A 90 -9.67 -8.47 3.83
CA GLY A 90 -9.48 -9.91 3.98
C GLY A 90 -9.50 -10.35 5.45
N SER A 91 -8.37 -10.89 5.93
CA SER A 91 -8.19 -11.36 7.32
C SER A 91 -7.53 -10.32 8.24
N GLY A 92 -7.16 -9.15 7.72
CA GLY A 92 -6.45 -8.10 8.43
C GLY A 92 -7.18 -6.75 8.47
N THR A 93 -6.41 -5.70 8.74
CA THR A 93 -6.94 -4.33 8.79
C THR A 93 -5.89 -3.29 8.41
N TRP A 94 -6.33 -2.21 7.78
CA TRP A 94 -5.53 -0.99 7.63
C TRP A 94 -5.58 -0.17 8.92
N ALA A 95 -4.47 -0.17 9.66
CA ALA A 95 -4.29 0.61 10.88
C ALA A 95 -3.72 1.99 10.54
N ARG A 96 -4.41 3.05 10.96
CA ARG A 96 -3.98 4.45 10.77
C ARG A 96 -2.70 4.71 11.57
N GLU A 97 -1.69 5.28 10.91
CA GLU A 97 -0.39 5.64 11.52
C GLU A 97 -0.26 7.14 11.84
N ASP A 98 -0.98 8.01 11.12
CA ASP A 98 -0.94 9.46 11.33
C ASP A 98 -2.35 10.09 11.35
N SER A 99 -2.45 11.35 11.76
CA SER A 99 -3.71 12.10 11.82
C SER A 99 -4.05 12.84 10.51
N GLY A 100 -3.37 12.53 9.41
CA GLY A 100 -3.53 13.20 8.14
C GLY A 100 -2.73 14.50 7.99
N ASN A 101 -1.97 14.58 6.89
CA ASN A 101 -1.18 15.74 6.51
C ASN A 101 -1.91 16.60 5.49
N LYS A 102 -1.88 17.92 5.66
CA LYS A 102 -2.47 18.87 4.70
C LYS A 102 -1.64 18.93 3.43
N ILE A 103 -2.28 18.71 2.28
CA ILE A 103 -1.68 18.94 0.97
C ILE A 103 -2.02 20.38 0.55
N LYS A 104 -0.99 21.19 0.35
CA LYS A 104 -1.13 22.62 0.02
C LYS A 104 -0.73 22.89 -1.43
N ALA A 105 -1.53 23.72 -2.09
CA ALA A 105 -1.12 24.46 -3.27
C ALA A 105 -1.07 25.95 -2.89
N ARG A 106 -2.00 26.78 -3.41
CA ARG A 106 -2.25 28.13 -2.87
C ARG A 106 -3.04 28.05 -1.55
N ASN A 107 -4.03 27.16 -1.52
CA ASN A 107 -4.82 26.80 -0.35
C ASN A 107 -4.67 25.30 -0.05
N VAL A 108 -5.26 24.82 1.05
CA VAL A 108 -5.38 23.37 1.32
C VAL A 108 -6.28 22.76 0.25
N VAL A 109 -5.72 21.83 -0.54
CA VAL A 109 -6.46 21.15 -1.61
C VAL A 109 -6.96 19.77 -1.16
N GLY A 110 -6.31 19.18 -0.17
CA GLY A 110 -6.67 17.86 0.33
C GLY A 110 -5.84 17.41 1.52
N PHE A 111 -6.00 16.14 1.86
CA PHE A 111 -5.34 15.48 2.96
C PHE A 111 -4.68 14.18 2.50
N LYS A 112 -3.57 13.83 3.15
CA LYS A 112 -2.87 12.56 3.00
C LYS A 112 -2.81 11.85 4.34
N GLU A 113 -3.48 10.72 4.46
CA GLU A 113 -3.41 9.86 5.63
C GLU A 113 -2.55 8.63 5.35
N ARG A 114 -1.80 8.18 6.34
CA ARG A 114 -0.95 6.98 6.24
C ARG A 114 -1.51 5.83 7.05
N PHE A 115 -1.51 4.64 6.44
CA PHE A 115 -1.93 3.39 7.05
C PHE A 115 -0.87 2.31 6.89
N SER A 116 -0.79 1.41 7.85
CA SER A 116 -0.05 0.15 7.76
C SER A 116 -1.01 -1.03 7.82
N TYR A 117 -0.75 -2.05 7.03
CA TYR A 117 -1.54 -3.27 7.10
C TYR A 117 -1.14 -4.09 8.33
N LYS A 118 -2.11 -4.53 9.12
CA LYS A 118 -1.91 -5.36 10.31
C LYS A 118 -2.67 -6.66 10.22
N ASN A 119 -1.96 -7.75 10.47
CA ASN A 119 -2.49 -9.10 10.63
C ASN A 119 -1.44 -9.96 11.37
N GLN A 120 -1.59 -10.06 12.69
CA GLN A 120 -0.59 -10.71 13.57
C GLN A 120 -0.34 -12.20 13.24
N HIS A 121 -1.25 -12.84 12.52
CA HIS A 121 -1.15 -14.25 12.14
C HIS A 121 -0.56 -14.45 10.74
N SER A 122 -0.25 -13.37 10.01
CA SER A 122 0.26 -13.42 8.65
C SER A 122 1.75 -13.08 8.58
N PRO A 123 2.56 -13.78 7.76
CA PRO A 123 3.94 -13.38 7.46
C PRO A 123 4.04 -12.05 6.68
N HIS A 124 2.89 -11.51 6.25
CA HIS A 124 2.74 -10.22 5.60
C HIS A 124 2.26 -9.13 6.56
N ASP A 125 2.25 -9.38 7.88
CA ASP A 125 2.06 -8.32 8.89
C ASP A 125 3.02 -7.16 8.64
N ASP A 126 2.46 -5.94 8.63
CA ASP A 126 3.20 -4.70 8.40
C ASP A 126 3.97 -4.67 7.07
N ALA A 127 3.71 -5.58 6.12
CA ALA A 127 4.48 -5.67 4.88
C ALA A 127 4.11 -4.59 3.84
N CYS A 128 2.94 -3.98 3.98
CA CYS A 128 2.42 -2.97 3.07
C CYS A 128 1.98 -1.72 3.84
N ILE A 129 2.14 -0.57 3.20
CA ILE A 129 1.61 0.70 3.65
C ILE A 129 0.71 1.29 2.57
N MET A 130 -0.29 2.05 3.00
CA MET A 130 -1.20 2.79 2.14
C MET A 130 -1.13 4.27 2.46
N HIS A 131 -1.10 5.11 1.44
CA HIS A 131 -1.41 6.53 1.56
C HIS A 131 -2.79 6.78 0.96
N GLU A 132 -3.72 7.28 1.76
CA GLU A 132 -5.06 7.69 1.34
C GLU A 132 -5.07 9.19 1.10
N PHE A 133 -5.64 9.59 -0.04
CA PHE A 133 -5.75 10.98 -0.48
C PHE A 133 -7.21 11.37 -0.64
N ALA A 134 -7.60 12.47 0.02
CA ALA A 134 -8.96 13.01 -0.02
C ALA A 134 -8.94 14.51 -0.38
N ILE A 135 -9.99 15.00 -1.05
CA ILE A 135 -10.15 16.43 -1.36
C ILE A 135 -10.76 17.14 -0.15
N HIS A 136 -10.25 18.33 0.19
CA HIS A 136 -10.66 19.04 1.41
C HIS A 136 -12.14 19.46 1.46
N SER A 137 -12.76 19.73 0.32
CA SER A 137 -14.12 20.26 0.21
C SER A 137 -15.00 19.44 -0.74
N ALA A 138 -14.76 18.14 -0.82
CA ALA A 138 -15.55 17.20 -1.62
C ALA A 138 -16.16 16.11 -0.74
N PRO A 139 -17.11 15.31 -1.26
CA PRO A 139 -17.61 14.14 -0.55
C PRO A 139 -16.50 13.13 -0.28
N ASP A 140 -16.45 12.60 0.94
CA ASP A 140 -15.50 11.56 1.37
C ASP A 140 -15.92 10.14 0.91
N ASP A 141 -16.60 10.03 -0.23
CA ASP A 141 -17.14 8.74 -0.69
C ASP A 141 -16.16 8.00 -1.60
N ILE A 142 -15.30 8.73 -2.32
CA ILE A 142 -14.25 8.18 -3.18
C ILE A 142 -12.92 8.86 -2.82
N VAL A 143 -11.90 8.04 -2.63
CA VAL A 143 -10.52 8.48 -2.37
C VAL A 143 -9.57 7.89 -3.39
N LEU A 144 -8.39 8.50 -3.51
CA LEU A 144 -7.26 7.90 -4.22
C LEU A 144 -6.32 7.30 -3.18
N CYS A 145 -5.86 6.08 -3.41
CA CYS A 145 -4.96 5.36 -2.53
C CYS A 145 -3.70 4.94 -3.27
N GLN A 146 -2.55 5.06 -2.60
CA GLN A 146 -1.28 4.49 -3.05
C GLN A 146 -0.87 3.35 -2.13
N ILE A 147 -0.68 2.15 -2.68
CA ILE A 147 -0.15 0.99 -1.96
C ILE A 147 1.32 0.77 -2.34
N LYS A 148 2.16 0.51 -1.34
CA LYS A 148 3.57 0.20 -1.53
C LYS A 148 4.09 -0.78 -0.47
N LYS A 149 5.19 -1.44 -0.78
CA LYS A 149 5.94 -2.25 0.20
C LYS A 149 6.38 -1.37 1.37
N ASN A 150 6.27 -1.90 2.59
CA ASN A 150 6.72 -1.20 3.78
C ASN A 150 8.24 -1.38 3.96
N PRO A 151 9.05 -0.32 3.89
CA PRO A 151 10.50 -0.43 4.08
C PRO A 151 10.87 -0.89 5.50
N ARG A 152 10.01 -0.65 6.50
CA ARG A 152 10.25 -1.12 7.87
C ARG A 152 10.18 -2.65 7.98
N SER A 153 9.30 -3.28 7.20
CA SER A 153 9.15 -4.74 7.18
C SER A 153 10.34 -5.43 6.50
N SER A 154 10.86 -4.87 5.41
CA SER A 154 12.05 -5.40 4.75
C SER A 154 13.30 -5.30 5.65
N GLU A 155 13.45 -4.19 6.39
CA GLU A 155 14.53 -4.04 7.37
C GLU A 155 14.42 -5.05 8.52
N LYS A 156 13.21 -5.25 9.08
CA LYS A 156 12.96 -6.25 10.13
C LYS A 156 13.30 -7.66 9.66
N LYS A 157 12.92 -8.02 8.42
CA LYS A 157 13.26 -9.33 7.81
C LYS A 157 14.77 -9.49 7.63
N ARG A 158 15.50 -8.44 7.19
CA ARG A 158 16.97 -8.47 7.08
C ARG A 158 17.64 -8.70 8.44
N LYS A 159 17.25 -7.93 9.46
CA LYS A 159 17.79 -8.08 10.83
C LYS A 159 17.53 -9.48 11.39
N LEU A 160 16.34 -10.03 11.17
CA LEU A 160 16.01 -11.40 11.62
C LEU A 160 16.90 -12.46 10.93
N LYS A 161 17.12 -12.33 9.62
CA LYS A 161 18.03 -13.22 8.87
C LYS A 161 19.46 -13.12 9.39
N ASP A 162 19.94 -11.91 9.69
CA ASP A 162 21.28 -11.71 10.24
C ASP A 162 21.45 -12.36 11.62
N VAL A 163 20.43 -12.30 12.49
CA VAL A 163 20.43 -12.97 13.80
C VAL A 163 20.48 -14.50 13.63
N ILE A 164 19.62 -15.06 12.77
CA ILE A 164 19.59 -16.51 12.51
C ILE A 164 20.93 -16.99 11.93
N PHE A 165 21.49 -16.24 10.97
CA PHE A 165 22.77 -16.57 10.37
C PHE A 165 23.93 -16.52 11.37
N LYS A 166 23.94 -15.53 12.29
CA LYS A 166 24.92 -15.45 13.38
C LYS A 166 24.79 -16.62 14.36
N GLN A 167 23.57 -17.02 14.71
CA GLN A 167 23.33 -18.19 15.57
C GLN A 167 23.80 -19.50 14.90
N SER A 168 23.53 -19.68 13.61
CA SER A 168 23.99 -20.85 12.85
C SER A 168 25.51 -21.01 12.81
N LYS A 169 26.27 -19.90 12.82
CA LYS A 169 27.75 -19.92 12.85
C LYS A 169 28.34 -20.22 14.23
N HIS A 170 27.59 -20.06 15.31
CA HIS A 170 28.04 -20.38 16.68
C HIS A 170 27.75 -21.83 17.08
N CYS A 171 26.77 -22.49 16.46
CA CYS A 171 26.52 -23.91 16.66
C CYS A 171 27.48 -24.77 15.81
N LYS A 172 28.75 -24.89 16.21
CA LYS A 172 29.61 -26.00 15.75
C LYS A 172 29.19 -27.26 16.49
N PHE A 173 28.38 -28.10 15.85
CA PHE A 173 28.11 -29.45 16.34
C PHE A 173 29.43 -30.24 16.32
N THR A 174 30.05 -30.38 17.49
CA THR A 174 31.14 -31.33 17.67
C THR A 174 30.49 -32.70 17.85
N VAL A 175 30.49 -33.51 16.80
CA VAL A 175 30.01 -34.88 16.87
C VAL A 175 31.02 -35.67 17.72
N PRO A 176 30.62 -36.33 18.83
CA PRO A 176 31.55 -37.14 19.61
C PRO A 176 32.02 -38.31 18.77
N ILE A 177 33.34 -38.50 18.68
CA ILE A 177 33.96 -39.69 18.06
C ILE A 177 33.61 -40.89 18.96
N PRO A 178 32.97 -41.96 18.44
CA PRO A 178 32.68 -43.12 19.26
C PRO A 178 33.98 -43.86 19.60
N ILE A 179 34.25 -44.00 20.89
CA ILE A 179 35.34 -44.82 21.43
C ILE A 179 34.97 -46.28 21.16
N GLN A 180 35.74 -46.96 20.32
CA GLN A 180 35.64 -48.42 20.17
C GLN A 180 36.28 -49.07 21.40
N THR A 181 35.47 -49.76 22.19
CA THR A 181 35.94 -50.61 23.29
C THR A 181 36.43 -51.93 22.72
N LEU A 182 37.62 -52.35 23.18
CA LEU A 182 38.33 -53.59 22.85
C LEU A 182 37.51 -54.87 23.12
#